data_AF-A0A5K1FQS6-F1
#
_entry.id   AF-A0A5K1FQS6-F1
#
_cell.length_a   1.000
_cell.length_b   1.000
_cell.length_c   1.000
_cell.angle_alpha   90.00
_cell.angle_beta   90.00
_cell.angle_gamma   90.00
#
_symmetry.space_group_name_H-M   'P 1'
#
loop_
_entity.id
_entity.type
_entity.pdbx_description
1 polymer ?
#
loop_
_entity_poly.entity_id
_entity_poly.type
_entity_poly.pdbx_seq_one_letter_code
_entity_poly.pdbx_strand_id
1 'polypeptide(L)' 'FTGENKHYGTPMNPEEPSQIPGGSSSGSAVAVAGELVDFAL' A
#
# COMPACT_ATOMS: atom_id res chain seq x y z
N PHE A 1 -6.25 -10.51 -3.71
CA PHE A 1 -5.44 -9.54 -4.47
C PHE A 1 -4.31 -9.06 -3.56
N THR A 2 -3.04 -9.24 -3.92
CA THR A 2 -1.89 -9.06 -2.99
C THR A 2 -1.25 -7.67 -3.01
N GLY A 3 -1.48 -6.87 -4.06
CA GLY A 3 -0.91 -5.51 -4.17
C GLY A 3 0.53 -5.46 -4.66
N GLU A 4 1.09 -6.62 -5.02
CA GLU A 4 2.43 -6.75 -5.56
C GLU A 4 2.53 -6.18 -6.98
N ASN A 5 3.58 -5.42 -7.24
CA ASN A 5 3.86 -4.88 -8.57
C ASN A 5 5.31 -5.16 -8.95
N LYS A 6 5.53 -6.00 -9.97
CA LYS A 6 6.88 -6.38 -10.41
C LYS A 6 7.69 -5.23 -11.02
N HIS A 7 7.01 -4.21 -11.56
CA HIS A 7 7.67 -3.09 -12.23
C HIS A 7 8.11 -1.99 -11.27
N TYR A 8 7.33 -1.78 -10.20
CA TYR A 8 7.54 -0.66 -9.25
C TYR A 8 7.85 -1.11 -7.82
N GLY A 9 7.80 -2.42 -7.54
CA GLY A 9 7.87 -2.97 -6.18
C GLY A 9 6.52 -2.92 -5.47
N THR A 10 6.45 -3.62 -4.34
CA THR A 10 5.26 -3.64 -3.47
C THR A 10 5.35 -2.52 -2.45
N PRO A 11 4.32 -1.67 -2.30
CA PRO A 11 4.28 -0.67 -1.23
C PRO A 11 4.44 -1.34 0.15
N MET A 12 5.17 -0.72 1.08
CA MET A 12 5.34 -1.25 2.43
C MET A 12 4.07 -1.00 3.24
N ASN A 13 3.57 -2.02 3.95
CA ASN A 13 2.46 -1.84 4.86
C ASN A 13 2.93 -1.00 6.07
N PRO A 14 2.30 0.17 6.33
CA PRO A 14 2.74 1.07 7.40
C PRO A 14 2.49 0.52 8.81
N GLU A 15 1.52 -0.37 8.99
CA GLU A 15 1.20 -1.00 10.28
C GLU A 15 2.13 -2.19 10.58
N GLU A 16 2.48 -2.96 9.55
CA GLU A 16 3.33 -4.15 9.69
C GLU A 16 4.21 -4.32 8.43
N PRO A 17 5.44 -3.78 8.41
CA PRO A 17 6.33 -3.78 7.25
C PRO A 17 6.67 -5.16 6.68
N SER A 18 6.48 -6.22 7.49
CA SER A 18 6.72 -7.61 7.12
C SER A 18 5.56 -8.24 6.33
N GLN A 19 4.39 -7.59 6.28
CA GLN A 19 3.20 -8.08 5.59
C GLN A 19 2.90 -7.28 4.32
N ILE A 20 2.23 -7.94 3.37
CA ILE A 20 1.76 -7.30 2.14
C ILE A 20 0.58 -6.35 2.44
N PRO A 21 0.52 -5.15 1.81
CA PRO A 21 -0.54 -4.17 2.07
C PRO A 21 -1.91 -4.55 1.46
N GLY A 22 -2.00 -5.65 0.70
CA GLY A 22 -3.19 -6.02 -0.07
C GLY A 22 -3.34 -5.20 -1.36
N GLY A 23 -4.30 -5.54 -2.23
CA GLY A 23 -4.46 -4.84 -3.52
C GLY A 23 -5.85 -4.97 -4.13
N SER A 24 -6.11 -4.41 -5.32
CA SER A 24 -5.16 -3.75 -6.24
C SER A 24 -4.78 -2.32 -5.85
N SER A 25 -5.59 -1.64 -5.05
CA SER A 25 -5.35 -0.24 -4.62
C SER A 25 -4.32 -0.16 -3.47
N SER A 26 -3.22 -0.91 -3.59
CA SER A 26 -2.16 -1.03 -2.56
C SER A 26 -1.49 0.30 -2.26
N GLY A 27 -1.20 1.09 -3.29
CA GLY A 27 -0.63 2.43 -3.14
C GLY A 27 -1.55 3.40 -2.42
N SER A 28 -2.84 3.43 -2.80
CA SER A 28 -3.85 4.28 -2.15
C SER A 28 -4.01 3.93 -0.67
N ALA A 29 -4.09 2.63 -0.35
CA ALA A 29 -4.24 2.15 1.01
C ALA A 29 -3.03 2.54 1.89
N VAL A 30 -1.80 2.33 1.40
CA VAL A 30 -0.58 2.70 2.12
C VAL A 30 -0.46 4.22 2.28
N ALA A 31 -0.85 5.01 1.29
CA ALA A 31 -0.76 6.47 1.36
C ALA A 31 -1.68 7.08 2.44
N VAL A 32 -2.91 6.57 2.55
CA VAL A 32 -3.85 7.01 3.60
C VAL A 32 -3.43 6.48 4.97
N ALA A 33 -3.10 5.19 5.09
CA ALA A 33 -2.70 4.58 6.36
C ALA A 33 -1.36 5.12 6.89
N GLY A 34 -0.47 5.57 6.00
CA GLY A 34 0.78 6.24 6.36
C GLY A 34 0.65 7.73 6.60
N GLU A 35 -0.59 8.27 6.68
CA GLU A 35 -0.89 9.69 6.91
C GLU A 35 -0.20 10.64 5.91
N LEU A 36 0.12 10.15 4.70
CA LEU A 36 0.73 10.97 3.64
C LEU A 36 -0.30 11.84 2.93
N VAL A 37 -1.56 11.41 2.93
CA VAL A 37 -2.72 12.11 2.37
C VAL A 37 -3.96 11.84 3.23
N ASP A 38 -4.92 12.77 3.23
CA ASP A 38 -6.18 12.60 3.95
C ASP A 38 -7.14 11.59 3.29
N PHE A 39 -7.04 11.40 1.97
CA PHE A 39 -7.91 10.49 1.19
C PHE A 39 -7.30 10.08 -0.16
N ALA A 40 -7.70 8.91 -0.68
CA ALA A 40 -7.34 8.39 -2.01
C ALA A 40 -8.52 7.65 -2.66
N LEU A 41 -8.57 7.65 -4.00
CA LEU A 41 -9.62 7.04 -4.83
C LEU A 41 -9.27 5.60 -5.28
#